data_AF-A0A0M5KCK1-F1
#
_entry.id   AF-A0A0M5KCK1-F1
#
_cell.length_a   1.000
_cell.length_b   1.000
_cell.length_c   1.000
_cell.angle_alpha   90.00
_cell.angle_beta   90.00
_cell.angle_gamma   90.00
#
_symmetry.space_group_name_H-M   'P 1'
#
loop_
_entity.id
_entity.type
_entity.pdbx_description
1 polymer ?
#
loop_
_entity_poly.entity_id
_entity_poly.type
_entity_poly.pdbx_seq_one_letter_code
_entity_poly.pdbx_strand_id
1 'polypeptide(L)'
;MKRNSIQIIDEGFFLLNENQNFRFDRERSKKILENIQFPIMVLDTEFFNHSHDNGENDKKLYDDNNKDLVYVIQYSFAKSLKEISNRDNKKAIKSITIKRNFNDNAYNFFDQYSKMIISFLNMCRNKEIRTIVCAGASNDVKIINKWINDNKRLFARKTLKMAFYNKESKELNANYFDIYDILENTFSFSNTNKLGEEFWKRENLPAGKQSDEMIALTGTKKFFDWFEDINQNIFKDEKDDIYTMCCSAYSFFSRSTNKKMDYEEYKTMNKNIKRVIDHCYNDVLKVLEFLSFVYEFTNVPYAKNTYIKKY
;
A
#
# COMPACT_ATOMS: atom_id res chain seq x y z
N MET A 1 -5.09 12.95 9.15
CA MET A 1 -5.60 14.28 8.74
C MET A 1 -6.18 15.05 9.92
N LYS A 2 -6.11 16.39 9.91
CA LYS A 2 -6.49 17.30 11.00
C LYS A 2 -8.00 17.26 11.13
N ARG A 3 -8.46 17.18 12.37
CA ARG A 3 -9.89 17.16 12.71
C ARG A 3 -10.45 18.57 12.69
N ASN A 4 -11.76 18.68 12.44
CA ASN A 4 -12.52 19.93 12.44
C ASN A 4 -11.94 21.05 11.57
N SER A 5 -11.41 20.72 10.38
CA SER A 5 -10.72 21.68 9.50
C SER A 5 -11.44 21.92 8.18
N ILE A 6 -12.31 21.02 7.73
CA ILE A 6 -12.97 21.10 6.42
C ILE A 6 -14.33 21.79 6.56
N GLN A 7 -14.59 22.79 5.72
CA GLN A 7 -15.87 23.48 5.66
C GLN A 7 -16.77 22.86 4.59
N ILE A 8 -18.08 22.83 4.86
CA ILE A 8 -19.10 22.37 3.92
C ILE A 8 -19.64 23.59 3.21
N ILE A 9 -19.52 23.60 1.88
CA ILE A 9 -20.11 24.66 1.04
C ILE A 9 -21.48 24.21 0.56
N ASP A 10 -21.56 22.97 0.07
CA ASP A 10 -22.79 22.31 -0.38
C ASP A 10 -22.63 20.78 -0.28
N GLU A 11 -23.68 20.02 -0.57
CA GLU A 11 -23.63 18.56 -0.64
C GLU A 11 -22.55 18.12 -1.65
N GLY A 12 -21.57 17.37 -1.15
CA GLY A 12 -20.45 16.91 -1.97
C GLY A 12 -19.44 18.00 -2.36
N PHE A 13 -19.53 19.23 -1.84
CA PHE A 13 -18.57 20.31 -2.10
C PHE A 13 -17.95 20.86 -0.80
N PHE A 14 -16.63 20.73 -0.71
CA PHE A 14 -15.87 20.98 0.52
C PHE A 14 -14.73 21.95 0.29
N LEU A 15 -14.54 22.86 1.25
CA LEU A 15 -13.49 23.86 1.25
C LEU A 15 -12.47 23.54 2.35
N LEU A 16 -11.19 23.47 1.97
CA LEU A 16 -10.08 23.25 2.90
C LEU A 16 -9.52 24.59 3.41
N ASN A 17 -9.28 25.52 2.48
CA ASN A 17 -8.88 26.91 2.71
C ASN A 17 -9.36 27.76 1.50
N GLU A 18 -9.05 29.06 1.46
CA GLU A 18 -9.50 29.96 0.38
C GLU A 18 -9.04 29.54 -1.02
N ASN A 19 -7.95 28.77 -1.12
CA ASN A 19 -7.34 28.35 -2.38
C ASN A 19 -7.68 26.90 -2.73
N GLN A 20 -7.98 26.04 -1.75
CA GLN A 20 -8.08 24.59 -1.93
C GLN A 20 -9.49 24.08 -1.62
N ASN A 21 -10.08 23.40 -2.61
CA ASN A 21 -11.38 22.78 -2.49
C ASN A 21 -11.44 21.42 -3.19
N PHE A 22 -12.35 20.55 -2.75
CA PHE A 22 -12.59 19.27 -3.38
C PHE A 22 -14.09 18.96 -3.47
N ARG A 23 -14.45 18.18 -4.49
CA ARG A 23 -15.76 17.57 -4.64
C ARG A 23 -15.67 16.08 -4.37
N PHE A 24 -16.72 15.53 -3.77
CA PHE A 24 -16.82 14.11 -3.45
C PHE A 24 -18.19 13.53 -3.80
N ASP A 25 -18.21 12.50 -4.65
CA ASP A 25 -19.41 11.75 -4.99
C ASP A 25 -19.62 10.59 -4.01
N ARG A 26 -20.46 10.85 -3.01
CA ARG A 26 -20.81 9.91 -1.94
C ARG A 26 -21.45 8.63 -2.46
N GLU A 27 -22.35 8.71 -3.44
CA GLU A 27 -23.11 7.56 -3.92
C GLU A 27 -22.25 6.68 -4.82
N ARG A 28 -21.40 7.26 -5.67
CA ARG A 28 -20.41 6.52 -6.44
C ARG A 28 -19.42 5.81 -5.51
N SER A 29 -18.96 6.49 -4.47
CA SER A 29 -18.03 5.90 -3.50
C SER A 29 -18.63 4.70 -2.78
N LYS A 30 -19.88 4.77 -2.30
CA LYS A 30 -20.58 3.62 -1.71
C LYS A 30 -20.61 2.40 -2.64
N LYS A 31 -20.99 2.60 -3.92
CA LYS A 31 -21.03 1.52 -4.93
C LYS A 31 -19.67 0.88 -5.16
N ILE A 32 -18.60 1.67 -5.18
CA ILE A 32 -17.24 1.14 -5.33
C ILE A 32 -16.84 0.32 -4.09
N LEU A 33 -17.15 0.82 -2.89
CA LEU A 33 -16.83 0.14 -1.62
C LEU A 33 -17.58 -1.18 -1.42
N GLU A 34 -18.74 -1.37 -2.05
CA GLU A 34 -19.48 -2.65 -2.03
C GLU A 34 -18.69 -3.82 -2.63
N ASN A 35 -17.69 -3.55 -3.48
CA ASN A 35 -16.80 -4.57 -4.04
C ASN A 35 -15.80 -5.12 -3.00
N ILE A 36 -15.64 -4.46 -1.85
CA ILE A 36 -14.75 -4.90 -0.79
C ILE A 36 -15.44 -5.95 0.07
N GLN A 37 -14.96 -7.19 0.01
CA GLN A 37 -15.45 -8.27 0.85
C GLN A 37 -14.60 -8.39 2.11
N PHE A 38 -15.23 -8.24 3.29
CA PHE A 38 -14.54 -8.37 4.58
C PHE A 38 -14.51 -9.81 5.11
N PRO A 39 -13.47 -10.22 5.88
CA PRO A 39 -12.34 -9.41 6.32
C PRO A 39 -11.31 -9.17 5.20
N ILE A 40 -10.63 -8.03 5.28
CA ILE A 40 -9.61 -7.62 4.31
C ILE A 40 -8.21 -7.65 4.90
N MET A 41 -7.23 -7.71 4.00
CA MET A 41 -5.85 -7.35 4.28
C MET A 41 -5.48 -6.15 3.41
N VAL A 42 -5.16 -5.02 4.03
CA VAL A 42 -4.48 -3.91 3.37
C VAL A 42 -2.99 -4.25 3.37
N LEU A 43 -2.32 -4.24 2.23
CA LEU A 43 -0.89 -4.57 2.15
C LEU A 43 -0.14 -3.75 1.12
N ASP A 44 1.15 -3.70 1.34
CA ASP A 44 2.16 -3.23 0.40
C ASP A 44 3.36 -4.20 0.45
N THR A 45 4.09 -4.35 -0.66
CA THR A 45 5.26 -5.21 -0.74
C THR A 45 6.46 -4.53 -1.39
N GLU A 46 7.65 -4.91 -0.93
CA GLU A 46 8.90 -4.53 -1.58
C GLU A 46 9.58 -5.78 -2.10
N PHE A 47 10.04 -5.71 -3.35
CA PHE A 47 10.54 -6.88 -4.07
C PHE A 47 11.82 -6.58 -4.87
N PHE A 48 12.58 -7.64 -5.12
CA PHE A 48 13.71 -7.61 -6.03
C PHE A 48 13.29 -8.00 -7.43
N ASN A 49 13.82 -7.29 -8.41
CA ASN A 49 13.75 -7.66 -9.82
C ASN A 49 15.11 -7.36 -10.47
N HIS A 50 15.22 -7.64 -11.77
CA HIS A 50 16.47 -7.49 -12.52
C HIS A 50 17.11 -6.10 -12.45
N SER A 51 16.35 -5.02 -12.24
CA SER A 51 16.92 -3.65 -12.18
C SER A 51 17.67 -3.39 -10.88
N HIS A 52 17.44 -4.16 -9.83
CA HIS A 52 18.12 -3.98 -8.54
C HIS A 52 19.49 -4.66 -8.46
N ASP A 53 19.88 -5.42 -9.49
CA ASP A 53 21.17 -6.11 -9.56
C ASP A 53 22.23 -5.28 -10.26
N ASN A 54 23.20 -4.81 -9.47
CA ASN A 54 24.32 -4.01 -9.96
C ASN A 54 25.48 -4.85 -10.53
N GLY A 55 25.34 -6.18 -10.61
CA GLY A 55 26.33 -7.08 -11.23
C GLY A 55 27.53 -7.43 -10.36
N GLU A 56 27.61 -6.91 -9.13
CA GLU A 56 28.75 -7.11 -8.21
C GLU A 56 28.66 -8.40 -7.38
N ASN A 57 27.52 -9.09 -7.41
CA ASN A 57 27.24 -10.24 -6.53
C ASN A 57 27.42 -11.59 -7.25
N ASP A 58 28.04 -12.55 -6.55
CA ASP A 58 28.33 -13.89 -7.09
C ASP A 58 27.06 -14.71 -7.39
N LYS A 59 25.92 -14.36 -6.77
CA LYS A 59 24.68 -15.13 -6.87
C LYS A 59 23.51 -14.20 -7.18
N LYS A 60 22.87 -14.43 -8.32
CA LYS A 60 21.62 -13.79 -8.68
C LYS A 60 20.48 -14.39 -7.86
N LEU A 61 19.59 -13.53 -7.36
CA LEU A 61 18.39 -14.01 -6.66
C LEU A 61 17.25 -14.28 -7.62
N TYR A 62 17.16 -13.55 -8.74
CA TYR A 62 16.09 -13.67 -9.72
C TYR A 62 16.48 -14.56 -10.91
N ASP A 63 15.47 -15.12 -11.56
CA ASP A 63 15.58 -15.86 -12.81
C ASP A 63 14.35 -15.60 -13.69
N ASP A 64 14.29 -16.19 -14.88
CA ASP A 64 13.17 -16.00 -15.82
C ASP A 64 11.81 -16.46 -15.26
N ASN A 65 11.82 -17.36 -14.27
CA ASN A 65 10.63 -17.89 -13.61
C ASN A 65 10.23 -17.11 -12.35
N ASN A 66 11.18 -16.39 -11.74
CA ASN A 66 11.07 -15.65 -10.50
C ASN A 66 11.61 -14.22 -10.68
N LYS A 67 10.89 -13.45 -11.49
CA LYS A 67 11.28 -12.08 -11.86
C LYS A 67 11.10 -11.07 -10.73
N ASP A 68 10.14 -11.34 -9.84
CA ASP A 68 9.77 -10.46 -8.73
C ASP A 68 9.80 -11.25 -7.41
N LEU A 69 10.76 -10.94 -6.55
CA LEU A 69 11.02 -11.64 -5.29
C LEU A 69 10.80 -10.71 -4.10
N VAL A 70 9.66 -10.85 -3.47
CA VAL A 70 9.31 -10.06 -2.28
C VAL A 70 10.28 -10.35 -1.12
N TYR A 71 10.67 -9.32 -0.39
CA TYR A 71 11.50 -9.46 0.80
C TYR A 71 10.96 -8.68 2.01
N VAL A 72 10.01 -7.77 1.79
CA VAL A 72 9.21 -7.10 2.83
C VAL A 72 7.75 -7.14 2.44
N ILE A 73 6.90 -7.49 3.40
CA ILE A 73 5.45 -7.33 3.33
C ILE A 73 5.03 -6.51 4.55
N GLN A 74 4.40 -5.36 4.32
CA GLN A 74 3.68 -4.64 5.37
C GLN A 74 2.20 -4.87 5.15
N TYR A 75 1.47 -5.13 6.23
CA TYR A 75 0.06 -5.43 6.12
C TYR A 75 -0.73 -5.07 7.37
N SER A 76 -2.04 -4.88 7.18
CA SER A 76 -3.00 -4.66 8.25
C SER A 76 -4.31 -5.38 7.95
N PHE A 77 -4.88 -6.06 8.95
CA PHE A 77 -6.19 -6.70 8.81
C PHE A 77 -7.31 -5.76 9.18
N ALA A 78 -8.49 -5.90 8.59
CA ALA A 78 -9.69 -5.24 9.09
C ALA A 78 -10.94 -6.07 8.84
N LYS A 79 -11.93 -5.99 9.73
CA LYS A 79 -13.24 -6.64 9.60
C LYS A 79 -14.32 -5.72 9.03
N SER A 80 -14.08 -4.41 8.99
CA SER A 80 -14.96 -3.41 8.37
C SER A 80 -14.21 -2.08 8.16
N LEU A 81 -14.73 -1.19 7.31
CA LEU A 81 -14.24 0.19 7.20
C LEU A 81 -14.41 0.98 8.51
N LYS A 82 -15.51 0.73 9.23
CA LYS A 82 -15.75 1.32 10.56
C LYS A 82 -14.62 0.97 11.54
N GLU A 83 -14.10 -0.25 11.48
CA GLU A 83 -12.96 -0.65 12.32
C GLU A 83 -11.70 0.17 11.97
N ILE A 84 -11.41 0.36 10.69
CA ILE A 84 -10.26 1.16 10.20
C ILE A 84 -10.36 2.60 10.68
N SER A 85 -11.55 3.21 10.62
CA SER A 85 -11.77 4.60 11.03
C SER A 85 -11.62 4.83 12.55
N ASN A 86 -11.92 3.82 13.38
CA ASN A 86 -11.99 3.99 14.84
C ASN A 86 -10.76 3.50 15.62
N ARG A 87 -9.83 2.76 14.98
CA ARG A 87 -8.67 2.17 15.67
C ARG A 87 -7.39 2.99 15.49
N ASP A 88 -6.36 2.63 16.26
CA ASP A 88 -5.00 3.14 16.08
C ASP A 88 -4.31 2.42 14.91
N ASN A 89 -4.43 2.98 13.70
CA ASN A 89 -3.86 2.38 12.49
C ASN A 89 -2.33 2.25 12.54
N LYS A 90 -1.63 3.11 13.29
CA LYS A 90 -0.17 3.04 13.44
C LYS A 90 0.29 1.74 14.11
N LYS A 91 -0.52 1.22 15.04
CA LYS A 91 -0.22 -0.02 15.76
C LYS A 91 -0.77 -1.26 15.08
N ALA A 92 -1.65 -1.10 14.10
CA ALA A 92 -2.32 -2.20 13.43
C ALA A 92 -1.51 -2.81 12.28
N ILE A 93 -0.47 -2.12 11.81
CA ILE A 93 0.40 -2.59 10.72
C ILE A 93 1.45 -3.56 11.28
N LYS A 94 1.62 -4.68 10.58
CA LYS A 94 2.56 -5.74 10.91
C LYS A 94 3.44 -6.02 9.71
N SER A 95 4.62 -6.58 9.98
CA SER A 95 5.62 -6.85 8.97
C SER A 95 5.95 -8.34 8.87
N ILE A 96 6.14 -8.85 7.65
CA ILE A 96 6.88 -10.09 7.40
C ILE A 96 8.09 -9.70 6.55
N THR A 97 9.28 -10.12 6.98
CA THR A 97 10.53 -9.83 6.26
C THR A 97 11.42 -11.06 6.19
N ILE A 98 12.23 -11.12 5.13
CA ILE A 98 13.36 -12.04 5.07
C ILE A 98 14.44 -11.55 6.03
N LYS A 99 15.00 -12.48 6.81
CA LYS A 99 16.05 -12.19 7.79
C LYS A 99 17.36 -12.84 7.39
N ARG A 100 18.45 -12.09 7.56
CA ARG A 100 19.83 -12.56 7.42
C ARG A 100 20.63 -12.10 8.64
N ASN A 101 21.17 -13.05 9.39
CA ASN A 101 22.01 -12.75 10.55
C ASN A 101 23.45 -12.43 10.12
N PHE A 102 24.20 -11.78 11.00
CA PHE A 102 25.59 -11.42 10.75
C PHE A 102 26.45 -12.67 10.50
N ASN A 103 27.10 -12.74 9.33
CA ASN A 103 27.96 -13.86 8.91
C ASN A 103 27.33 -15.25 9.12
N ASP A 104 26.02 -15.37 8.87
CA ASP A 104 25.29 -16.64 8.94
C ASP A 104 25.62 -17.54 7.74
N ASN A 105 26.44 -18.56 7.98
CA ASN A 105 26.84 -19.52 6.96
C ASN A 105 25.68 -20.43 6.49
N ALA A 106 24.62 -20.57 7.29
CA ALA A 106 23.44 -21.37 6.96
C ALA A 106 22.35 -20.54 6.27
N TYR A 107 22.59 -19.26 6.01
CA TYR A 107 21.62 -18.39 5.37
C TYR A 107 21.31 -18.84 3.92
N ASN A 108 20.02 -19.00 3.63
CA ASN A 108 19.50 -19.26 2.30
C ASN A 108 18.27 -18.37 2.04
N PHE A 109 18.39 -17.45 1.08
CA PHE A 109 17.31 -16.53 0.70
C PHE A 109 16.04 -17.29 0.30
N PHE A 110 16.14 -18.32 -0.54
CA PHE A 110 14.97 -19.04 -1.06
C PHE A 110 14.24 -19.84 0.01
N ASP A 111 14.95 -20.36 1.00
CA ASP A 111 14.34 -21.03 2.15
C ASP A 111 13.55 -20.02 3.02
N GLN A 112 14.10 -18.82 3.23
CA GLN A 112 13.42 -17.74 3.93
C GLN A 112 12.21 -17.23 3.14
N TYR A 113 12.35 -17.08 1.82
CA TYR A 113 11.29 -16.67 0.91
C TYR A 113 10.13 -17.66 0.91
N SER A 114 10.42 -18.96 0.81
CA SER A 114 9.40 -20.02 0.90
C SER A 114 8.64 -19.98 2.24
N LYS A 115 9.36 -19.82 3.36
CA LYS A 115 8.75 -19.67 4.69
C LYS A 115 7.84 -18.43 4.78
N MET A 116 8.28 -17.31 4.20
CA MET A 116 7.48 -16.08 4.13
C MET A 116 6.18 -16.31 3.35
N ILE A 117 6.24 -16.91 2.16
CA ILE A 117 5.06 -17.20 1.33
C ILE A 117 4.08 -18.10 2.09
N ILE A 118 4.57 -19.19 2.67
CA ILE A 118 3.73 -20.14 3.43
C ILE A 118 3.09 -19.43 4.63
N SER A 119 3.82 -18.58 5.34
CA SER A 119 3.31 -17.80 6.46
C SER A 119 2.19 -16.84 6.03
N PHE A 120 2.43 -16.07 4.95
CA PHE A 120 1.46 -15.15 4.36
C PHE A 120 0.16 -15.88 3.97
N LEU A 121 0.26 -16.96 3.18
CA LEU A 121 -0.88 -17.72 2.69
C LEU A 121 -1.68 -18.39 3.82
N ASN A 122 -0.99 -18.97 4.81
CA ASN A 122 -1.64 -19.53 5.99
C ASN A 122 -2.36 -18.44 6.80
N MET A 123 -1.79 -17.25 6.90
CA MET A 123 -2.40 -16.14 7.60
C MET A 123 -3.67 -15.68 6.89
N CYS A 124 -3.64 -15.50 5.57
CA CYS A 124 -4.83 -15.18 4.77
C CYS A 124 -5.93 -16.24 4.93
N ARG A 125 -5.57 -17.53 4.90
CA ARG A 125 -6.50 -18.66 5.12
C ARG A 125 -7.09 -18.68 6.53
N ASN A 126 -6.26 -18.44 7.56
CA ASN A 126 -6.67 -18.53 8.96
C ASN A 126 -7.52 -17.32 9.39
N LYS A 127 -7.23 -16.14 8.85
CA LYS A 127 -8.02 -14.92 9.04
C LYS A 127 -9.21 -14.80 8.09
N GLU A 128 -9.36 -15.76 7.18
CA GLU A 128 -10.46 -15.83 6.20
C GLU A 128 -10.56 -14.58 5.33
N ILE A 129 -9.40 -14.02 4.97
CA ILE A 129 -9.31 -12.82 4.13
C ILE A 129 -10.03 -13.08 2.82
N ARG A 130 -10.88 -12.13 2.42
CA ARG A 130 -11.70 -12.19 1.20
C ARG A 130 -11.28 -11.19 0.14
N THR A 131 -10.65 -10.08 0.53
CA THR A 131 -10.12 -9.07 -0.38
C THR A 131 -8.75 -8.60 0.08
N ILE A 132 -7.82 -8.51 -0.87
CA ILE A 132 -6.55 -7.80 -0.70
C ILE A 132 -6.74 -6.36 -1.17
N VAL A 133 -6.37 -5.39 -0.34
CA VAL A 133 -6.47 -3.97 -0.66
C VAL A 133 -5.08 -3.37 -0.82
N CYS A 134 -4.83 -2.73 -1.95
CA CYS A 134 -3.53 -2.14 -2.32
C CYS A 134 -3.73 -0.74 -2.94
N ALA A 135 -2.64 0.00 -3.13
CA ALA A 135 -2.60 1.20 -3.94
C ALA A 135 -1.69 0.95 -5.16
N GLY A 136 -2.26 0.82 -6.36
CA GLY A 136 -1.50 0.47 -7.56
C GLY A 136 -1.14 -1.03 -7.65
N ALA A 137 -2.16 -1.89 -7.66
CA ALA A 137 -2.05 -3.33 -7.36
C ALA A 137 -1.35 -4.21 -8.43
N SER A 138 -0.83 -3.64 -9.52
CA SER A 138 -0.50 -4.40 -10.74
C SER A 138 0.59 -5.47 -10.56
N ASN A 139 1.59 -5.23 -9.72
CA ASN A 139 2.67 -6.17 -9.45
C ASN A 139 2.31 -7.12 -8.30
N ASP A 140 1.76 -6.61 -7.20
CA ASP A 140 1.35 -7.42 -6.04
C ASP A 140 0.34 -8.50 -6.43
N VAL A 141 -0.64 -8.17 -7.29
CA VAL A 141 -1.64 -9.14 -7.76
C VAL A 141 -0.98 -10.29 -8.53
N LYS A 142 -0.01 -9.99 -9.41
CA LYS A 142 0.70 -11.03 -10.17
C LYS A 142 1.50 -11.94 -9.24
N ILE A 143 2.23 -11.35 -8.29
CA ILE A 143 3.04 -12.07 -7.31
C ILE A 143 2.16 -12.97 -6.43
N ILE A 144 1.08 -12.44 -5.88
CA ILE A 144 0.17 -13.18 -5.01
C ILE A 144 -0.55 -14.30 -5.77
N ASN A 145 -1.00 -14.05 -7.01
CA ASN A 145 -1.60 -15.09 -7.85
C ASN A 145 -0.61 -16.23 -8.10
N LYS A 146 0.65 -15.92 -8.41
CA LYS A 146 1.71 -16.92 -8.54
C LYS A 146 1.87 -17.72 -7.25
N TRP A 147 1.97 -17.07 -6.09
CA TRP A 147 2.09 -17.75 -4.80
C TRP A 147 0.92 -18.70 -4.51
N ILE A 148 -0.31 -18.28 -4.79
CA ILE A 148 -1.51 -19.12 -4.63
C ILE A 148 -1.43 -20.35 -5.52
N ASN A 149 -1.06 -20.18 -6.79
CA ASN A 149 -1.01 -21.28 -7.75
C ASN A 149 0.12 -22.27 -7.45
N ASP A 150 1.31 -21.77 -7.08
CA ASP A 150 2.46 -22.59 -6.71
C ASP A 150 2.24 -23.37 -5.40
N ASN A 151 1.28 -22.92 -4.57
CA ASN A 151 1.00 -23.51 -3.25
C ASN A 151 -0.42 -24.06 -3.08
N LYS A 152 -1.11 -24.44 -4.17
CA LYS A 152 -2.49 -24.99 -4.14
C LYS A 152 -2.69 -26.09 -3.08
N ARG A 153 -1.67 -26.92 -2.85
CA ARG A 153 -1.68 -27.99 -1.83
C ARG A 153 -2.00 -27.50 -0.41
N LEU A 154 -1.65 -26.25 -0.06
CA LEU A 154 -1.94 -25.67 1.25
C LEU A 154 -3.44 -25.49 1.48
N PHE A 155 -4.26 -25.48 0.43
CA PHE A 155 -5.68 -25.16 0.50
C PHE A 155 -6.60 -26.34 0.23
N ALA A 156 -6.06 -27.57 0.12
CA ALA A 156 -6.83 -28.77 -0.18
C ALA A 156 -7.90 -29.07 0.89
N ARG A 157 -7.62 -28.77 2.18
CA ARG A 157 -8.56 -29.00 3.29
C ARG A 157 -9.42 -27.78 3.63
N LYS A 158 -8.82 -26.57 3.58
CA LYS A 158 -9.50 -25.30 3.83
C LYS A 158 -9.12 -24.34 2.72
N THR A 159 -10.12 -23.93 1.95
CA THR A 159 -9.94 -23.05 0.80
C THR A 159 -9.54 -21.64 1.22
N LEU A 160 -8.80 -20.96 0.35
CA LEU A 160 -8.43 -19.56 0.52
C LEU A 160 -9.60 -18.67 0.07
N LYS A 161 -10.26 -17.97 0.99
CA LYS A 161 -11.51 -17.23 0.70
C LYS A 161 -11.33 -16.06 -0.27
N MET A 162 -10.14 -15.47 -0.33
CA MET A 162 -9.79 -14.45 -1.30
C MET A 162 -9.47 -15.01 -2.69
N ALA A 163 -9.36 -16.33 -2.88
CA ALA A 163 -9.03 -16.90 -4.19
C ALA A 163 -10.29 -17.35 -4.94
N PHE A 164 -10.36 -17.06 -6.23
CA PHE A 164 -11.38 -17.55 -7.14
C PHE A 164 -10.75 -18.13 -8.40
N TYR A 165 -11.42 -19.08 -9.04
CA TYR A 165 -10.92 -19.69 -10.26
C TYR A 165 -11.31 -18.84 -11.48
N ASN A 166 -10.32 -18.37 -12.22
CA ASN A 166 -10.52 -17.70 -13.49
C ASN A 166 -10.60 -18.75 -14.62
N LYS A 167 -11.74 -18.78 -15.32
CA LYS A 167 -11.99 -19.75 -16.39
C LYS A 167 -11.16 -19.52 -17.64
N GLU A 168 -10.80 -18.27 -17.92
CA GLU A 168 -10.03 -17.87 -19.11
C GLU A 168 -8.56 -18.25 -18.95
N SER A 169 -7.94 -17.84 -17.84
CA SER A 169 -6.53 -18.17 -17.56
C SER A 169 -6.33 -19.60 -17.03
N LYS A 170 -7.41 -20.26 -16.57
CA LYS A 170 -7.39 -21.57 -15.88
C LYS A 170 -6.58 -21.57 -14.59
N GLU A 171 -6.43 -20.40 -13.96
CA GLU A 171 -5.65 -20.19 -12.74
C GLU A 171 -6.51 -19.68 -11.58
N LEU A 172 -5.99 -19.80 -10.36
CA LEU A 172 -6.58 -19.13 -9.20
C LEU A 172 -6.10 -17.68 -9.16
N ASN A 173 -7.04 -16.74 -9.08
CA ASN A 173 -6.77 -15.32 -8.91
C ASN A 173 -7.19 -14.89 -7.51
N ALA A 174 -6.44 -13.95 -6.93
CA ALA A 174 -6.83 -13.24 -5.72
C ALA A 174 -7.87 -12.17 -6.05
N ASN A 175 -8.87 -12.04 -5.19
CA ASN A 175 -9.77 -10.91 -5.17
C ASN A 175 -9.03 -9.71 -4.58
N TYR A 176 -8.87 -8.67 -5.38
CA TYR A 176 -8.15 -7.46 -5.02
C TYR A 176 -9.06 -6.23 -5.17
N PHE A 177 -8.69 -5.16 -4.49
CA PHE A 177 -9.31 -3.86 -4.61
C PHE A 177 -8.23 -2.79 -4.60
N ASP A 178 -8.19 -1.98 -5.67
CA ASP A 178 -7.26 -0.86 -5.78
C ASP A 178 -7.95 0.42 -5.28
N ILE A 179 -7.36 1.08 -4.31
CA ILE A 179 -7.96 2.30 -3.75
C ILE A 179 -7.95 3.48 -4.74
N TYR A 180 -7.15 3.42 -5.80
CA TYR A 180 -7.16 4.43 -6.85
C TYR A 180 -8.48 4.47 -7.62
N ASP A 181 -9.24 3.37 -7.65
CA ASP A 181 -10.59 3.37 -8.21
C ASP A 181 -11.49 4.36 -7.46
N ILE A 182 -11.36 4.47 -6.13
CA ILE A 182 -12.10 5.48 -5.35
C ILE A 182 -11.54 6.87 -5.67
N LEU A 183 -10.22 7.04 -5.58
CA LEU A 183 -9.59 8.34 -5.71
C LEU A 183 -9.92 9.01 -7.06
N GLU A 184 -9.82 8.28 -8.15
CA GLU A 184 -10.00 8.80 -9.51
C GLU A 184 -11.47 8.98 -9.91
N ASN A 185 -12.38 8.17 -9.34
CA ASN A 185 -13.79 8.18 -9.76
C ASN A 185 -14.73 8.89 -8.79
N THR A 186 -14.29 9.21 -7.57
CA THR A 186 -15.17 9.80 -6.55
C THR A 186 -14.71 11.17 -6.08
N PHE A 187 -13.45 11.54 -6.31
CA PHE A 187 -12.93 12.85 -5.94
C PHE A 187 -12.57 13.70 -7.16
N SER A 188 -12.78 15.00 -7.01
CA SER A 188 -12.19 16.03 -7.88
C SER A 188 -11.60 17.12 -7.00
N PHE A 189 -10.44 17.66 -7.36
CA PHE A 189 -9.70 18.63 -6.56
C PHE A 189 -9.43 19.91 -7.35
N SER A 190 -9.33 21.05 -6.67
CA SER A 190 -8.74 22.24 -7.28
C SER A 190 -7.25 22.01 -7.57
N ASN A 191 -6.73 22.56 -8.67
CA ASN A 191 -5.31 22.43 -9.03
C ASN A 191 -4.43 23.50 -8.34
N THR A 192 -4.66 23.72 -7.06
CA THR A 192 -4.04 24.78 -6.28
C THR A 192 -3.48 24.21 -4.98
N ASN A 193 -2.31 24.71 -4.58
CA ASN A 193 -1.76 24.47 -3.26
C ASN A 193 -2.33 25.48 -2.25
N LYS A 194 -1.88 25.40 -0.99
CA LYS A 194 -2.31 26.32 0.09
C LYS A 194 -2.04 27.80 -0.20
N LEU A 195 -1.01 28.10 -0.99
CA LEU A 195 -0.61 29.46 -1.36
C LEU A 195 -1.35 29.97 -2.61
N GLY A 196 -2.22 29.14 -3.21
CA GLY A 196 -2.93 29.47 -4.46
C GLY A 196 -2.11 29.24 -5.72
N GLU A 197 -0.90 28.70 -5.60
CA GLU A 197 -0.06 28.35 -6.74
C GLU A 197 -0.50 27.02 -7.36
N GLU A 198 -0.13 26.77 -8.60
CA GLU A 198 -0.45 25.51 -9.29
C GLU A 198 0.11 24.31 -8.50
N PHE A 199 -0.77 23.40 -8.08
CA PHE A 199 -0.36 22.21 -7.34
C PHE A 199 0.48 21.26 -8.19
N TRP A 200 0.07 21.07 -9.44
CA TRP A 200 0.79 20.28 -10.42
C TRP A 200 0.48 20.76 -11.84
N LYS A 201 1.41 20.59 -12.77
CA LYS A 201 1.17 20.94 -14.17
C LYS A 201 -0.07 20.23 -14.70
N ARG A 202 -1.09 20.99 -15.11
CA ARG A 202 -2.41 20.47 -15.54
C ARG A 202 -2.31 19.41 -16.64
N GLU A 203 -1.37 19.56 -17.58
CA GLU A 203 -1.12 18.60 -18.67
C GLU A 203 -0.76 17.18 -18.20
N ASN A 204 -0.27 17.04 -16.96
CA ASN A 204 0.13 15.76 -16.37
C ASN A 204 -0.95 15.17 -15.44
N LEU A 205 -2.15 15.76 -15.41
CA LEU A 205 -3.25 15.30 -14.58
C LEU A 205 -4.53 15.10 -15.41
N PRO A 206 -5.26 14.01 -15.18
CA PRO A 206 -6.57 13.85 -15.76
C PRO A 206 -7.57 14.87 -15.17
N ALA A 207 -8.59 15.21 -15.96
CA ALA A 207 -9.71 16.00 -15.47
C ALA A 207 -10.50 15.24 -14.38
N GLY A 208 -11.01 16.00 -13.43
CA GLY A 208 -11.89 15.49 -12.37
C GLY A 208 -13.23 15.00 -12.92
N LYS A 209 -13.82 13.97 -12.30
CA LYS A 209 -15.11 13.42 -12.74
C LYS A 209 -16.32 14.24 -12.32
N GLN A 210 -16.15 15.15 -11.36
CA GLN A 210 -17.22 15.96 -10.79
C GLN A 210 -17.25 17.39 -11.36
N SER A 211 -16.20 17.80 -12.10
CA SER A 211 -16.13 19.06 -12.84
C SER A 211 -14.90 19.07 -13.77
N ASP A 212 -15.06 19.51 -15.02
CA ASP A 212 -13.99 19.61 -16.02
C ASP A 212 -12.92 20.67 -15.67
N GLU A 213 -13.27 21.60 -14.78
CA GLU A 213 -12.35 22.63 -14.27
C GLU A 213 -11.43 22.10 -13.15
N MET A 214 -11.76 20.93 -12.60
CA MET A 214 -11.03 20.29 -11.51
C MET A 214 -10.11 19.18 -12.03
N ILE A 215 -9.19 18.73 -11.18
CA ILE A 215 -8.24 17.66 -11.47
C ILE A 215 -8.62 16.38 -10.71
N ALA A 216 -8.27 15.23 -11.27
CA ALA A 216 -8.23 13.97 -10.55
C ALA A 216 -6.79 13.67 -10.11
N LEU A 217 -6.63 13.22 -8.86
CA LEU A 217 -5.34 12.79 -8.33
C LEU A 217 -5.18 11.28 -8.59
N THR A 218 -4.06 10.87 -9.16
CA THR A 218 -3.82 9.48 -9.59
C THR A 218 -2.88 8.71 -8.64
N GLY A 219 -2.85 9.09 -7.37
CA GLY A 219 -1.93 8.49 -6.39
C GLY A 219 -2.14 8.96 -4.96
N THR A 220 -1.90 8.07 -3.99
CA THR A 220 -2.04 8.38 -2.56
C THR A 220 -1.06 9.48 -2.14
N LYS A 221 0.17 9.45 -2.64
CA LYS A 221 1.16 10.50 -2.39
C LYS A 221 0.61 11.88 -2.76
N LYS A 222 0.11 12.05 -4.00
CA LYS A 222 -0.50 13.30 -4.46
C LYS A 222 -1.71 13.69 -3.61
N PHE A 223 -2.53 12.73 -3.18
CA PHE A 223 -3.65 12.99 -2.26
C PHE A 223 -3.17 13.58 -0.93
N PHE A 224 -2.18 12.97 -0.27
CA PHE A 224 -1.66 13.47 1.00
C PHE A 224 -0.89 14.79 0.85
N ASP A 225 -0.17 14.98 -0.27
CA ASP A 225 0.51 16.24 -0.60
C ASP A 225 -0.50 17.37 -0.83
N TRP A 226 -1.63 17.10 -1.48
CA TRP A 226 -2.69 18.10 -1.65
C TRP A 226 -3.31 18.53 -0.32
N PHE A 227 -3.42 17.59 0.64
CA PHE A 227 -3.92 17.82 2.00
C PHE A 227 -2.83 18.23 3.01
N GLU A 228 -1.63 18.65 2.58
CA GLU A 228 -0.48 18.92 3.47
C GLU A 228 -0.83 19.78 4.70
N ASP A 229 -1.66 20.81 4.54
CA ASP A 229 -2.11 21.72 5.62
C ASP A 229 -2.79 21.04 6.80
N ILE A 230 -3.45 19.92 6.52
CA ILE A 230 -4.17 19.14 7.52
C ILE A 230 -3.50 17.80 7.76
N ASN A 231 -2.36 17.50 7.14
CA ASN A 231 -1.70 16.26 7.43
C ASN A 231 -1.01 16.38 8.81
N GLN A 232 -1.54 15.67 9.80
CA GLN A 232 -0.82 15.50 11.06
C GLN A 232 0.40 14.67 10.71
N ASN A 233 1.62 15.14 10.96
CA ASN A 233 2.86 14.46 10.59
C ASN A 233 2.95 13.06 11.25
N ILE A 234 2.27 12.08 10.66
CA ILE A 234 2.04 10.73 11.19
C ILE A 234 2.88 9.67 10.48
N PHE A 235 3.42 10.03 9.33
CA PHE A 235 4.27 9.19 8.51
C PHE A 235 5.71 9.27 9.00
N LYS A 236 6.46 8.20 8.79
CA LYS A 236 7.90 8.18 9.08
C LYS A 236 8.64 8.98 8.01
N ASP A 237 9.75 9.62 8.39
CA ASP A 237 10.57 10.39 7.45
C ASP A 237 11.17 9.50 6.35
N GLU A 238 10.84 9.81 5.09
CA GLU A 238 11.40 9.21 3.88
C GLU A 238 12.31 10.23 3.21
N LYS A 239 13.63 10.10 3.39
CA LYS A 239 14.62 11.01 2.77
C LYS A 239 15.34 10.41 1.57
N ASP A 240 15.34 9.08 1.48
CA ASP A 240 16.09 8.35 0.48
C ASP A 240 15.14 7.75 -0.57
N ASP A 241 15.63 7.66 -1.79
CA ASP A 241 14.93 7.04 -2.91
C ASP A 241 14.78 5.51 -2.70
N ILE A 242 13.56 5.00 -2.90
CA ILE A 242 13.22 3.59 -2.67
C ILE A 242 14.02 2.65 -3.56
N TYR A 243 14.27 3.04 -4.81
CA TYR A 243 15.05 2.22 -5.75
C TYR A 243 16.48 2.00 -5.23
N THR A 244 17.14 3.07 -4.79
CA THR A 244 18.48 3.00 -4.18
C THR A 244 18.50 2.11 -2.94
N MET A 245 17.47 2.19 -2.09
CA MET A 245 17.35 1.33 -0.93
C MET A 245 17.16 -0.15 -1.32
N CYS A 246 16.37 -0.44 -2.35
CA CYS A 246 16.17 -1.78 -2.89
C CYS A 246 17.45 -2.37 -3.50
N CYS A 247 18.26 -1.59 -4.23
CA CYS A 247 19.58 -2.02 -4.69
C CYS A 247 20.49 -2.41 -3.52
N SER A 248 20.52 -1.59 -2.45
CA SER A 248 21.31 -1.90 -1.26
C SER A 248 20.82 -3.18 -0.55
N ALA A 249 19.51 -3.36 -0.44
CA ALA A 249 18.92 -4.57 0.13
C ALA A 249 19.22 -5.80 -0.74
N TYR A 250 19.17 -5.68 -2.07
CA TYR A 250 19.53 -6.77 -2.98
C TYR A 250 20.97 -7.23 -2.75
N SER A 251 21.94 -6.30 -2.72
CA SER A 251 23.34 -6.62 -2.42
C SER A 251 23.50 -7.31 -1.06
N PHE A 252 22.76 -6.87 -0.05
CA PHE A 252 22.78 -7.53 1.26
C PHE A 252 22.25 -8.96 1.21
N PHE A 253 21.14 -9.23 0.53
CA PHE A 253 20.54 -10.57 0.53
C PHE A 253 21.17 -11.54 -0.49
N SER A 254 21.83 -11.02 -1.53
CA SER A 254 22.52 -11.80 -2.57
C SER A 254 23.98 -12.13 -2.23
N ARG A 255 24.61 -11.39 -1.30
CA ARG A 255 26.03 -11.61 -0.93
C ARG A 255 26.29 -13.06 -0.55
N SER A 256 27.33 -13.65 -1.12
CA SER A 256 27.80 -15.01 -0.79
C SER A 256 28.02 -15.20 0.71
N THR A 257 27.58 -16.34 1.26
CA THR A 257 27.82 -16.71 2.67
C THR A 257 29.29 -17.00 2.96
N ASN A 258 30.09 -17.30 1.92
CA ASN A 258 31.53 -17.53 2.04
C ASN A 258 32.34 -16.22 2.15
N LYS A 259 31.74 -15.07 1.84
CA LYS A 259 32.38 -13.75 1.93
C LYS A 259 31.96 -13.08 3.24
N LYS A 260 32.89 -12.97 4.19
CA LYS A 260 32.65 -12.26 5.46
C LYS A 260 32.24 -10.81 5.21
N MET A 261 31.30 -10.34 6.00
CA MET A 261 30.87 -8.95 6.09
C MET A 261 31.45 -8.35 7.36
N ASP A 262 31.90 -7.10 7.27
CA ASP A 262 32.27 -6.34 8.46
C ASP A 262 31.02 -5.96 9.26
N TYR A 263 31.15 -5.80 10.58
CA TYR A 263 30.01 -5.50 11.44
C TYR A 263 29.40 -4.12 11.18
N GLU A 264 30.20 -3.10 10.86
CA GLU A 264 29.68 -1.77 10.54
C GLU A 264 28.99 -1.75 9.17
N GLU A 265 29.50 -2.53 8.21
CA GLU A 265 28.82 -2.78 6.93
C GLU A 265 27.46 -3.45 7.17
N TYR A 266 27.42 -4.53 7.98
CA TYR A 266 26.18 -5.22 8.34
C TYR A 266 25.14 -4.29 9.00
N LYS A 267 25.58 -3.45 9.93
CA LYS A 267 24.72 -2.48 10.62
C LYS A 267 24.15 -1.44 9.65
N THR A 268 24.97 -0.98 8.70
CA THR A 268 24.55 -0.03 7.66
C THR A 268 23.51 -0.66 6.74
N MET A 269 23.75 -1.88 6.25
CA MET A 269 22.80 -2.60 5.39
C MET A 269 21.47 -2.88 6.11
N ASN A 270 21.51 -3.27 7.40
CA ASN A 270 20.29 -3.45 8.19
C ASN A 270 19.53 -2.14 8.42
N LYS A 271 20.23 -1.00 8.53
CA LYS A 271 19.58 0.31 8.61
C LYS A 271 18.83 0.62 7.32
N ASN A 272 19.41 0.30 6.16
CA ASN A 272 18.74 0.47 4.87
C ASN A 272 17.49 -0.42 4.76
N ILE A 273 17.56 -1.66 5.20
CA ILE A 273 16.38 -2.56 5.25
C ILE A 273 15.29 -1.98 6.16
N LYS A 274 15.64 -1.42 7.32
CA LYS A 274 14.65 -0.76 8.19
C LYS A 274 13.98 0.43 7.50
N ARG A 275 14.71 1.19 6.68
CA ARG A 275 14.14 2.30 5.90
C ARG A 275 13.17 1.82 4.83
N VAL A 276 13.48 0.72 4.13
CA VAL A 276 12.53 0.05 3.21
C VAL A 276 11.26 -0.39 3.97
N ILE A 277 11.44 -1.02 5.12
CA ILE A 277 10.33 -1.44 6.00
C ILE A 277 9.45 -0.25 6.40
N ASP A 278 10.06 0.91 6.66
CA ASP A 278 9.38 2.15 7.02
C ASP A 278 8.64 2.77 5.82
N HIS A 279 9.21 2.74 4.61
CA HIS A 279 8.56 3.16 3.36
C HIS A 279 7.29 2.35 3.09
N CYS A 280 7.42 1.02 3.02
CA CYS A 280 6.31 0.09 2.82
C CYS A 280 5.24 0.23 3.93
N TYR A 281 5.67 0.54 5.17
CA TYR A 281 4.75 0.80 6.29
C TYR A 281 3.94 2.08 6.05
N ASN A 282 4.59 3.14 5.58
CA ASN A 282 3.91 4.40 5.29
C ASN A 282 2.89 4.22 4.17
N ASP A 283 3.17 3.41 3.15
CA ASP A 283 2.23 3.16 2.06
C ASP A 283 0.97 2.42 2.54
N VAL A 284 1.12 1.39 3.40
CA VAL A 284 -0.03 0.77 4.07
C VAL A 284 -0.78 1.78 4.95
N LEU A 285 -0.07 2.64 5.69
CA LEU A 285 -0.69 3.65 6.55
C LEU A 285 -1.46 4.69 5.72
N LYS A 286 -0.93 5.14 4.59
CA LYS A 286 -1.59 6.03 3.64
C LYS A 286 -2.90 5.43 3.16
N VAL A 287 -2.91 4.14 2.79
CA VAL A 287 -4.13 3.41 2.40
C VAL A 287 -5.15 3.37 3.55
N LEU A 288 -4.72 3.03 4.77
CA LEU A 288 -5.61 2.97 5.93
C LEU A 288 -6.24 4.33 6.27
N GLU A 289 -5.44 5.40 6.24
CA GLU A 289 -5.90 6.76 6.51
C GLU A 289 -6.83 7.26 5.39
N PHE A 290 -6.56 6.90 4.14
CA PHE A 290 -7.45 7.19 3.01
C PHE A 290 -8.80 6.47 3.17
N LEU A 291 -8.81 5.17 3.48
CA LEU A 291 -10.06 4.42 3.72
C LEU A 291 -10.84 4.95 4.93
N SER A 292 -10.13 5.37 5.99
CA SER A 292 -10.74 6.06 7.14
C SER A 292 -11.42 7.36 6.72
N PHE A 293 -10.75 8.16 5.89
CA PHE A 293 -11.31 9.39 5.34
C PHE A 293 -12.54 9.13 4.48
N VAL A 294 -12.46 8.20 3.54
CA VAL A 294 -13.60 7.82 2.69
C VAL A 294 -14.78 7.33 3.55
N TYR A 295 -14.54 6.55 4.60
CA TYR A 295 -15.59 6.09 5.52
C TYR A 295 -16.33 7.26 6.19
N GLU A 296 -15.59 8.27 6.65
CA GLU A 296 -16.18 9.46 7.29
C GLU A 296 -17.09 10.23 6.32
N PHE A 297 -16.70 10.39 5.06
CA PHE A 297 -17.49 11.11 4.06
C PHE A 297 -18.62 10.26 3.44
N THR A 298 -18.56 8.93 3.55
CA THR A 298 -19.60 8.03 2.99
C THR A 298 -20.65 7.61 4.01
N ASN A 299 -20.24 7.27 5.23
CA ASN A 299 -21.09 6.60 6.22
C ASN A 299 -21.43 7.46 7.44
N VAL A 300 -20.71 8.55 7.70
CA VAL A 300 -20.93 9.38 8.89
C VAL A 300 -21.68 10.66 8.49
N PRO A 301 -22.79 11.01 9.17
CA PRO A 301 -23.44 12.30 8.94
C PRO A 301 -22.47 13.45 9.22
N TYR A 302 -22.52 14.52 8.42
CA TYR A 302 -21.57 15.65 8.56
C TYR A 302 -21.49 16.24 9.97
N ALA A 303 -22.61 16.32 10.70
CA ALA A 303 -22.63 16.77 12.10
C ALA A 303 -21.77 15.91 13.06
N LYS A 304 -21.50 14.66 12.69
CA LYS A 304 -20.68 13.70 13.46
C LYS A 304 -19.33 13.41 12.82
N ASN A 305 -19.10 13.88 11.59
CA ASN A 305 -17.87 13.63 10.85
C ASN A 305 -16.69 14.33 11.54
N THR A 306 -15.59 13.60 11.70
CA THR A 306 -14.43 14.06 12.48
C THR A 306 -13.59 15.14 11.80
N TYR A 307 -13.70 15.28 10.47
CA TYR A 307 -12.94 16.26 9.68
C TYR A 307 -13.69 17.57 9.47
N ILE A 308 -15.03 17.56 9.57
CA ILE A 308 -15.88 18.74 9.36
C ILE A 308 -15.74 19.73 10.53
N LYS A 309 -15.54 21.01 10.20
CA LYS A 309 -15.49 22.12 11.16
C LYS A 309 -16.82 22.23 11.91
N LYS A 310 -16.75 22.26 13.24
CA LYS A 310 -17.90 22.42 14.12
C LYS A 310 -18.08 23.91 14.43
N TYR A 311 -19.32 24.38 14.35
CA TYR A 311 -19.72 25.76 14.68
C TYR A 311 -20.25 25.83 16.10
#